data_AF-A0A7K4L0B6-F1
#
_entry.id   AF-A0A7K4L0B6-F1
#
_cell.length_a   1.000
_cell.length_b   1.000
_cell.length_c   1.000
_cell.angle_alpha   90.00
_cell.angle_beta   90.00
_cell.angle_gamma   90.00
#
_symmetry.space_group_name_H-M   'P 1'
#
loop_
_entity.id
_entity.type
_entity.pdbx_description
1 polymer ?
#
loop_
_entity_poly.entity_id
_entity_poly.type
_entity_poly.pdbx_seq_one_letter_code
_entity_poly.pdbx_strand_id
1 'polypeptide(L)'
;TETLSDAEVLSTLTRVLRMLTGTSHADTAGQGGSLSWGGQISPPRPCVPGNPLLPAPRNMLRTRWHSAPYTRGSYSYVAVGSSGEDIDVLAQPLPEDGSDPR
;
A
#
# COMPACT_ATOMS: atom_id res chain seq x y z
N THR A 1 10.12 -15.33 26.03
CA THR A 1 9.84 -14.12 25.23
C THR A 1 10.06 -14.49 23.78
N GLU A 2 9.01 -14.84 23.04
CA GLU A 2 9.13 -15.18 21.62
C GLU A 2 9.25 -13.89 20.79
N THR A 3 10.46 -13.37 20.70
CA THR A 3 10.80 -12.27 19.78
C THR A 3 11.16 -12.90 18.45
N LEU A 4 10.18 -12.98 17.54
CA LEU A 4 10.46 -13.32 16.15
C LEU A 4 11.40 -12.26 15.56
N SER A 5 12.40 -12.70 14.83
CA SER A 5 13.33 -11.79 14.15
C SER A 5 12.63 -11.14 12.95
N ASP A 6 13.02 -9.90 12.61
CA ASP A 6 12.46 -9.19 11.46
C ASP A 6 12.60 -9.99 10.16
N ALA A 7 13.65 -10.81 10.03
CA ALA A 7 13.85 -11.70 8.90
C ALA A 7 12.76 -12.79 8.78
N GLU A 8 12.32 -13.35 9.91
CA GLU A 8 11.24 -14.35 9.94
C GLU A 8 9.88 -13.72 9.66
N VAL A 9 9.65 -12.50 10.17
CA VAL A 9 8.45 -11.71 9.87
C VAL A 9 8.39 -11.40 8.38
N LEU A 10 9.48 -10.87 7.82
CA LEU A 10 9.57 -10.55 6.40
C LEU A 10 9.46 -11.80 5.52
N SER A 11 10.05 -12.92 5.93
CA SER A 11 9.94 -14.21 5.23
C SER A 11 8.50 -14.71 5.21
N THR A 12 7.82 -14.68 6.37
CA THR A 12 6.41 -15.05 6.50
C THR A 12 5.52 -14.15 5.65
N LEU A 13 5.68 -12.84 5.73
CA LEU A 13 4.92 -11.88 4.92
C LEU A 13 5.15 -12.08 3.42
N THR A 14 6.40 -12.30 3.01
CA THR A 14 6.72 -12.56 1.59
C THR A 14 6.08 -13.86 1.12
N ARG A 15 6.08 -14.92 1.95
CA ARG A 15 5.43 -16.19 1.62
C ARG A 15 3.92 -16.03 1.50
N VAL A 16 3.28 -15.30 2.41
CA VAL A 16 1.85 -14.98 2.34
C VAL A 16 1.52 -14.16 1.09
N LEU A 17 2.33 -13.14 0.80
CA LEU A 17 2.15 -12.32 -0.40
C LEU A 17 2.25 -13.17 -1.67
N ARG A 18 3.28 -14.02 -1.80
CA ARG A 18 3.43 -14.93 -2.95
C ARG A 18 2.25 -15.88 -3.10
N MET A 19 1.69 -16.40 -2.00
CA MET A 19 0.51 -17.25 -2.04
C MET A 19 -0.72 -16.48 -2.56
N LEU A 20 -0.90 -15.23 -2.16
CA LEU A 20 -2.01 -14.37 -2.57
C LEU A 20 -1.87 -13.86 -4.01
N THR A 21 -0.65 -13.56 -4.46
CA THR A 21 -0.38 -12.97 -5.78
C THR A 21 -0.08 -14.00 -6.87
N GLY A 22 -0.05 -15.31 -6.54
CA GLY A 22 0.10 -16.37 -7.53
C GLY A 22 1.40 -16.32 -8.34
N THR A 23 2.47 -15.74 -7.79
CA THR A 23 3.77 -15.72 -8.47
C THR A 23 4.45 -17.07 -8.28
N SER A 24 4.10 -18.03 -9.14
CA SER A 24 4.96 -19.19 -9.37
C SER A 24 6.29 -18.69 -9.89
N HIS A 25 7.41 -19.20 -9.39
CA HIS A 25 8.71 -19.02 -10.04
C HIS A 25 8.59 -19.73 -11.39
N ALA A 26 8.15 -18.99 -12.42
CA ALA A 26 8.27 -19.44 -13.77
C ALA A 26 9.77 -19.42 -14.05
N ASP A 27 10.39 -20.60 -13.98
CA ASP A 27 11.68 -20.86 -14.59
C ASP A 27 11.56 -20.47 -16.07
N THR A 28 11.87 -19.20 -16.36
CA THR A 28 12.00 -18.71 -17.72
C THR A 28 13.41 -19.07 -18.16
N ALA A 29 13.56 -20.33 -18.52
CA ALA A 29 14.69 -20.79 -19.28
C ALA A 29 14.65 -20.11 -20.66
N GLY A 30 15.66 -19.29 -20.94
CA GLY A 30 16.17 -18.99 -22.28
C GLY A 30 15.26 -18.24 -23.24
N GLN A 31 15.63 -16.99 -23.53
CA GLN A 31 16.16 -16.63 -24.85
C GLN A 31 16.63 -15.18 -24.87
N GLY A 32 17.86 -14.98 -25.34
CA GLY A 32 18.42 -13.66 -25.63
C GLY A 32 17.60 -12.96 -26.70
N GLY A 33 17.19 -11.73 -26.43
CA GLY A 33 16.50 -10.86 -27.36
C GLY A 33 17.11 -9.48 -27.31
N SER A 34 17.77 -9.09 -28.40
CA SER A 34 18.30 -7.76 -28.68
C SER A 34 17.31 -6.66 -28.30
N LEU A 35 17.72 -5.73 -27.43
CA LEU A 35 16.91 -4.58 -27.00
C LEU A 35 16.95 -3.50 -28.08
N SER A 36 16.05 -3.57 -29.07
CA SER A 36 15.77 -2.44 -29.95
C SER A 36 14.83 -1.46 -29.22
N TRP A 37 15.32 -0.25 -28.94
CA TRP A 37 14.52 0.84 -28.38
C TRP A 37 13.58 1.44 -29.44
N GLY A 38 12.52 0.71 -29.79
CA GLY A 38 11.36 1.23 -30.50
C GLY A 38 10.18 1.29 -29.53
N GLY A 39 9.53 2.46 -29.42
CA GLY A 39 8.42 2.70 -28.50
C GLY A 39 7.23 1.79 -28.76
N GLN A 40 7.23 0.61 -28.13
CA GLN A 40 6.10 -0.31 -28.12
C GLN A 40 5.41 -0.18 -26.76
N ILE A 41 4.20 0.37 -26.77
CA ILE A 41 3.33 0.39 -25.59
C ILE A 41 3.20 -1.08 -25.17
N SER A 42 3.76 -1.43 -24.01
CA SER A 42 3.66 -2.79 -23.50
C SER A 42 2.17 -3.13 -23.36
N PRO A 43 1.74 -4.32 -23.83
CA PRO A 43 0.36 -4.73 -23.62
C PRO A 43 0.04 -4.62 -22.12
N PRO A 44 -1.19 -4.21 -21.76
CA PRO A 44 -1.59 -4.18 -20.36
C PRO A 44 -1.30 -5.56 -19.76
N ARG A 45 -0.58 -5.56 -18.64
CA ARG A 45 -0.24 -6.82 -17.96
C ARG A 45 -1.54 -7.60 -17.73
N PRO A 46 -1.61 -8.88 -18.15
CA PRO A 46 -2.78 -9.68 -17.86
C PRO A 46 -3.01 -9.68 -16.35
N CYS A 47 -4.24 -9.43 -15.94
CA CYS A 47 -4.66 -9.57 -14.56
C CYS A 47 -4.34 -11.00 -14.14
N VAL A 48 -3.48 -11.14 -13.12
CA VAL A 48 -3.07 -12.45 -12.62
C VAL A 48 -4.34 -13.17 -12.13
N PRO A 49 -4.76 -14.28 -12.76
CA PRO A 49 -5.86 -15.06 -12.25
C PRO A 49 -5.49 -15.54 -10.84
N GLY A 50 -6.40 -15.40 -9.88
CA GLY A 50 -6.15 -15.80 -8.50
C GLY A 50 -5.68 -17.26 -8.41
N ASN A 51 -4.80 -17.56 -7.46
CA ASN A 51 -4.27 -18.90 -7.23
C ASN A 51 -5.44 -19.90 -7.01
N PRO A 52 -5.65 -20.89 -7.90
CA PRO A 52 -6.78 -21.81 -7.82
C PRO A 52 -6.69 -22.79 -6.64
N LEU A 53 -5.53 -22.87 -5.98
CA LEU A 53 -5.33 -23.69 -4.77
C LEU A 53 -5.90 -23.04 -3.51
N LEU A 54 -6.26 -21.75 -3.56
CA LEU A 54 -6.84 -21.07 -2.42
C LEU A 54 -8.36 -21.23 -2.42
N PRO A 55 -8.97 -21.76 -1.33
CA PRO A 55 -10.42 -21.80 -1.23
C PRO A 55 -10.98 -20.38 -1.19
N ALA A 56 -12.21 -20.21 -1.68
CA ALA A 56 -12.91 -18.94 -1.56
C ALA A 56 -13.02 -18.53 -0.08
N PRO A 57 -12.75 -17.25 0.25
CA PRO A 57 -12.84 -16.79 1.62
C PRO A 57 -14.29 -16.85 2.10
N ARG A 58 -14.47 -17.32 3.33
CA ARG A 58 -15.80 -17.50 3.92
C ARG A 58 -16.54 -16.17 4.13
N ASN A 59 -15.81 -15.13 4.54
CA ASN A 59 -16.30 -13.78 4.76
C ASN A 59 -15.23 -12.76 4.36
N MET A 60 -15.66 -11.62 3.83
CA MET A 60 -14.78 -10.50 3.50
C MET A 60 -15.32 -9.21 4.11
N LEU A 61 -14.45 -8.46 4.78
CA LEU A 61 -14.72 -7.09 5.22
C LEU A 61 -13.77 -6.15 4.50
N ARG A 62 -14.33 -5.10 3.89
CA ARG A 62 -13.56 -4.08 3.17
C ARG A 62 -13.77 -2.73 3.84
N THR A 63 -12.69 -2.14 4.33
CA THR A 63 -12.70 -0.79 4.89
C THR A 63 -12.97 0.24 3.78
N ARG A 64 -13.62 1.35 4.15
CA ARG A 64 -13.98 2.45 3.24
C ARG A 64 -13.57 3.81 3.82
N TRP A 65 -12.32 3.90 4.27
CA TRP A 65 -11.79 5.06 5.00
C TRP A 65 -12.01 6.41 4.29
N HIS A 66 -11.88 6.44 2.96
CA HIS A 66 -12.08 7.65 2.15
C HIS A 66 -13.51 8.20 2.21
N SER A 67 -14.53 7.32 2.17
CA SER A 67 -15.94 7.73 2.17
C SER A 67 -16.62 7.61 3.53
N ALA A 68 -15.91 7.12 4.55
CA ALA A 68 -16.43 7.04 5.91
C ALA A 68 -16.52 8.45 6.52
N PRO A 69 -17.67 8.83 7.10
CA PRO A 69 -17.99 10.22 7.43
C PRO A 69 -17.08 10.83 8.51
N TYR A 70 -16.56 9.98 9.39
CA TYR A 70 -15.72 10.39 10.52
C TYR A 70 -14.21 10.35 10.23
N THR A 71 -13.77 9.61 9.21
CA THR A 71 -12.34 9.45 8.90
C THR A 71 -11.93 10.22 7.65
N ARG A 72 -12.80 10.26 6.63
CA ARG A 72 -12.63 11.08 5.40
C ARG A 72 -11.29 10.90 4.67
N GLY A 73 -10.62 9.77 4.87
CA GLY A 73 -9.24 9.55 4.46
C GLY A 73 -8.59 8.47 5.32
N SER A 74 -7.40 8.04 4.91
CA SER A 74 -6.64 7.03 5.65
C SER A 74 -5.65 7.69 6.61
N TYR A 75 -4.76 8.52 6.09
CA TYR A 75 -3.73 9.24 6.83
C TYR A 75 -3.42 10.55 6.09
N SER A 76 -2.79 11.50 6.77
CA SER A 76 -2.27 12.72 6.15
C SER A 76 -1.00 12.43 5.35
N TYR A 77 -0.71 13.27 4.36
CA TYR A 77 0.56 13.31 3.64
C TYR A 77 0.90 14.76 3.30
N VAL A 78 2.18 15.06 3.13
CA VAL A 78 2.63 16.39 2.69
C VAL A 78 2.35 16.54 1.20
N ALA A 79 1.35 17.36 0.87
CA ALA A 79 0.96 17.62 -0.51
C ALA A 79 2.03 18.39 -1.30
N VAL A 80 1.96 18.34 -2.64
CA VAL A 80 2.81 19.20 -3.47
C VAL A 80 2.49 20.66 -3.13
N GLY A 81 3.50 21.42 -2.71
CA GLY A 81 3.36 22.80 -2.26
C GLY A 81 3.04 22.97 -0.77
N SER A 82 2.90 21.87 -0.02
CA SER A 82 2.85 21.84 1.44
C SER A 82 4.23 21.46 1.99
N SER A 83 4.50 21.79 3.25
CA SER A 83 5.76 21.47 3.93
C SER A 83 5.49 20.73 5.25
N GLY A 84 6.56 20.24 5.89
CA GLY A 84 6.44 19.65 7.22
C GLY A 84 5.96 20.66 8.28
N GLU A 85 6.18 21.95 8.06
CA GLU A 85 5.76 23.03 8.98
C GLU A 85 4.24 23.09 9.13
N ASP A 86 3.48 22.67 8.10
CA ASP A 86 2.02 22.57 8.18
C ASP A 86 1.57 21.61 9.28
N ILE A 87 2.34 20.54 9.51
CA ILE A 87 2.09 19.57 10.59
C ILE A 87 2.42 20.19 11.95
N ASP A 88 3.51 20.95 12.03
CA ASP A 88 3.91 21.64 13.26
C ASP A 88 2.88 22.69 13.68
N VAL A 89 2.30 23.42 12.72
CA VAL A 89 1.21 24.39 12.98
C VAL A 89 -0.02 23.69 13.54
N LEU A 90 -0.41 22.53 12.99
CA LEU A 90 -1.54 21.74 13.51
C LEU A 90 -1.29 21.20 14.93
N ALA A 91 -0.02 21.07 15.34
CA ALA A 91 0.35 20.63 16.67
C ALA A 91 0.40 21.78 17.70
N GLN A 92 0.35 23.04 17.27
CA GLN A 92 0.31 24.18 18.19
C GLN A 92 -0.99 24.16 19.01
N PRO A 93 -0.93 24.55 20.30
CA PRO A 93 -2.13 24.65 21.11
C PRO A 93 -3.07 25.71 20.54
N LEU A 94 -4.36 25.56 20.84
CA LEU A 94 -5.32 26.61 20.56
C LEU A 94 -4.95 27.88 21.34
N PRO A 95 -5.12 29.08 20.77
CA PRO A 95 -4.92 30.30 21.51
C PRO A 95 -5.85 30.35 22.72
N GLU A 96 -5.34 30.82 23.86
CA GLU A 96 -6.16 31.08 25.04
C GLU A 96 -7.22 32.14 24.69
N ASP A 97 -8.46 31.96 25.13
CA ASP A 97 -9.58 32.89 24.92
C ASP A 97 -9.31 34.24 25.62
N GLY A 98 -8.47 35.08 25.03
CA GLY A 98 -8.06 36.38 25.55
C GLY A 98 -8.80 37.57 24.92
N SER A 99 -9.77 37.32 24.05
CA SER A 99 -10.57 38.39 23.42
C SER A 99 -11.98 37.90 23.06
N ASP A 100 -12.75 37.51 24.07
CA ASP A 100 -14.21 37.55 24.00
C ASP A 100 -14.64 38.93 24.56
N PRO A 101 -14.80 39.99 23.75
CA PRO A 101 -15.49 41.19 24.21
C PRO A 101 -16.99 40.86 24.24
N ARG A 102 -17.45 40.24 25.33
CA ARG A 102 -18.87 40.24 25.67
C ARG A 102 -19.35 41.63 26.04
#